data_AF-A0A7R9T483-F1
#
_entry.id   AF-A0A7R9T483-F1
#
_cell.length_a   1.000
_cell.length_b   1.000
_cell.length_c   1.000
_cell.angle_alpha   90.00
_cell.angle_beta   90.00
_cell.angle_gamma   90.00
#
_symmetry.space_group_name_H-M   'P 1'
#
loop_
_entity.id
_entity.type
_entity.pdbx_description
1 polymer ?
#
loop_
_entity_poly.entity_id
_entity_poly.type
_entity_poly.pdbx_seq_one_letter_code
_entity_poly.pdbx_strand_id
1 'polypeptide(L)'
;MVTKKPDDAVAAASAKKGKNAAGDDKDDKNGDGVVGDGKSSTTKNGKDKKNEVELSEEDAALKENLELMVMRASDPKAGVAKLALETMRREIRTATSSMTSVPKPLKFLRPHLQTLKEVYDKTKNGENKLLLADIISLLSMTNAPVAGEIPESLKYRLLGSKEDIGNWGHEYVRNLAAEIGTEYHRRIEQDGDKASMDDLMGLVHEIVPFHMQHNAEPEAVDLLLEVEKLDILLDNVNDANYSRTCLYLFSCANYLPEPEDAIVLKTAHAIFMKVGKMPDAMRVALKLCEQSIIEETFNACTNLAIKKQLCYMLARHGHPLKLDEGPCEVEEDNLDMLQNIMSHSDLTKNYLMLARDLDVMEAKLPEDIYKSHLMEVRAPSGAAVDSARANLAATFVNAFVNAGFGQDKLLTSSEAADGSTSNVSWIFKNKDHGKMSAAASLGSILLWDVEG
;
A
#
# COMPACT_ATOMS: atom_id res chain seq x y z
N MET A 1 -32.94 -50.09 -4.04
CA MET A 1 -32.09 -48.89 -4.05
C MET A 1 -30.71 -49.28 -4.58
N VAL A 2 -30.17 -48.51 -5.53
CA VAL A 2 -28.74 -48.07 -5.66
C VAL A 2 -27.63 -49.09 -5.31
N THR A 3 -26.64 -49.46 -6.15
CA THR A 3 -26.47 -49.54 -7.63
C THR A 3 -25.22 -50.40 -7.92
N LYS A 4 -25.05 -50.85 -9.17
CA LYS A 4 -23.96 -51.72 -9.65
C LYS A 4 -22.71 -50.94 -10.11
N LYS A 5 -21.52 -51.53 -9.96
CA LYS A 5 -20.31 -51.30 -10.81
C LYS A 5 -20.59 -51.76 -12.27
N PRO A 6 -19.85 -51.36 -13.33
CA PRO A 6 -18.38 -51.50 -13.44
C PRO A 6 -17.64 -50.44 -14.30
N ASP A 7 -16.43 -50.81 -14.75
CA ASP A 7 -15.31 -49.98 -15.19
C ASP A 7 -15.19 -49.77 -16.73
N ASP A 8 -14.27 -48.86 -17.13
CA ASP A 8 -13.49 -48.71 -18.40
C ASP A 8 -14.08 -48.85 -19.83
N ALA A 9 -13.81 -47.84 -20.70
CA ALA A 9 -13.11 -48.04 -22.01
C ALA A 9 -12.79 -46.75 -22.83
N VAL A 10 -11.48 -46.45 -22.98
CA VAL A 10 -10.72 -46.17 -24.24
C VAL A 10 -11.11 -45.04 -25.24
N ALA A 11 -10.34 -43.93 -25.15
CA ALA A 11 -9.49 -43.23 -26.16
C ALA A 11 -9.86 -42.97 -27.65
N ALA A 12 -9.58 -41.74 -28.11
CA ALA A 12 -8.89 -41.30 -29.38
C ALA A 12 -9.31 -39.85 -29.76
N ALA A 13 -8.62 -38.99 -30.52
CA ALA A 13 -7.21 -38.64 -30.80
C ALA A 13 -7.19 -37.66 -32.01
N SER A 14 -6.37 -36.59 -31.95
CA SER A 14 -5.69 -35.93 -33.10
C SER A 14 -6.38 -34.94 -34.09
N ALA A 15 -6.03 -33.65 -33.91
CA ALA A 15 -5.26 -32.78 -34.83
C ALA A 15 -5.78 -32.27 -36.22
N LYS A 16 -5.85 -30.92 -36.36
CA LYS A 16 -5.21 -30.02 -37.38
C LYS A 16 -5.99 -28.68 -37.51
N LYS A 17 -5.52 -27.53 -38.02
CA LYS A 17 -4.22 -26.83 -38.20
C LYS A 17 -4.44 -25.73 -39.29
N GLY A 18 -4.13 -24.46 -39.01
CA GLY A 18 -3.91 -23.39 -40.02
C GLY A 18 -4.74 -22.11 -39.84
N LYS A 19 -4.34 -20.93 -40.36
CA LYS A 19 -3.04 -20.49 -40.92
C LYS A 19 -3.07 -18.95 -41.19
N ASN A 20 -1.89 -18.35 -41.48
CA ASN A 20 -1.61 -17.00 -42.04
C ASN A 20 -1.59 -15.86 -40.99
N ALA A 21 -0.48 -15.12 -40.74
CA ALA A 21 0.45 -14.28 -41.57
C ALA A 21 0.02 -12.80 -41.51
N ALA A 22 0.79 -11.82 -40.98
CA ALA A 22 2.18 -11.39 -41.20
C ALA A 22 2.39 -10.63 -42.53
N GLY A 23 2.83 -9.36 -42.46
CA GLY A 23 3.27 -8.57 -43.63
C GLY A 23 3.25 -7.03 -43.50
N ASP A 24 4.44 -6.46 -43.34
CA ASP A 24 4.99 -5.20 -43.88
C ASP A 24 4.56 -3.76 -43.46
N ASP A 25 5.61 -3.02 -43.11
CA ASP A 25 5.75 -1.55 -43.07
C ASP A 25 5.53 -0.85 -44.42
N LYS A 26 5.22 0.46 -44.35
CA LYS A 26 5.62 1.45 -45.36
C LYS A 26 5.93 2.81 -44.72
N ASP A 27 7.22 3.06 -44.48
CA ASP A 27 7.79 4.40 -44.60
C ASP A 27 7.80 4.84 -46.07
N ASP A 28 7.56 6.13 -46.35
CA ASP A 28 8.35 6.85 -47.38
C ASP A 28 8.22 8.40 -47.32
N LYS A 29 9.36 9.07 -47.52
CA LYS A 29 9.62 10.48 -47.98
C LYS A 29 9.60 11.69 -47.03
N ASN A 30 10.82 12.23 -46.83
CA ASN A 30 11.35 13.57 -47.21
C ASN A 30 10.42 14.81 -47.15
N GLY A 31 10.87 16.02 -46.80
CA GLY A 31 12.25 16.52 -46.60
C GLY A 31 12.47 17.87 -47.31
N ASP A 32 12.72 18.93 -46.53
CA ASP A 32 13.17 20.32 -46.82
C ASP A 32 12.86 21.07 -48.15
N GLY A 33 12.48 22.36 -48.07
CA GLY A 33 12.35 23.22 -49.26
C GLY A 33 11.75 24.65 -49.17
N VAL A 34 12.28 25.51 -48.30
CA VAL A 34 12.45 27.00 -48.44
C VAL A 34 11.54 27.83 -49.41
N VAL A 35 10.74 28.74 -48.82
CA VAL A 35 10.38 30.14 -49.18
C VAL A 35 9.68 30.50 -50.52
N GLY A 36 8.54 31.21 -50.41
CA GLY A 36 7.91 32.03 -51.46
C GLY A 36 6.94 33.08 -50.88
N ASP A 37 7.18 34.37 -51.16
CA ASP A 37 6.61 35.56 -50.50
C ASP A 37 5.08 35.81 -50.67
N GLY A 38 4.49 36.69 -49.85
CA GLY A 38 3.07 37.07 -49.93
C GLY A 38 2.50 37.82 -48.70
N LYS A 39 2.96 39.05 -48.42
CA LYS A 39 2.61 39.81 -47.19
C LYS A 39 1.54 40.90 -47.39
N SER A 40 0.60 40.99 -46.42
CA SER A 40 -0.44 42.04 -46.21
C SER A 40 -1.58 42.08 -47.26
N SER A 41 -2.83 42.44 -46.96
CA SER A 41 -3.49 43.13 -45.81
C SER A 41 -4.98 42.70 -45.73
N THR A 42 -5.92 43.14 -44.87
CA THR A 42 -6.00 44.21 -43.84
C THR A 42 -6.88 43.74 -42.65
N THR A 43 -6.72 44.38 -41.48
CA THR A 43 -7.49 44.23 -40.22
C THR A 43 -9.04 44.27 -40.36
N LYS A 44 -9.75 43.43 -39.59
CA LYS A 44 -11.11 43.73 -39.11
C LYS A 44 -11.42 43.02 -37.77
N ASN A 45 -12.04 43.75 -36.85
CA ASN A 45 -12.28 43.35 -35.45
C ASN A 45 -13.10 42.05 -35.29
N GLY A 46 -12.58 41.12 -34.50
CA GLY A 46 -13.33 39.99 -33.92
C GLY A 46 -13.61 40.26 -32.45
N LYS A 47 -14.87 40.46 -32.09
CA LYS A 47 -15.33 40.77 -30.72
C LYS A 47 -15.37 39.49 -29.88
N ASP A 48 -14.88 39.53 -28.64
CA ASP A 48 -14.95 38.39 -27.72
C ASP A 48 -16.37 37.84 -27.60
N LYS A 49 -16.59 36.66 -28.18
CA LYS A 49 -17.73 35.82 -27.79
C LYS A 49 -17.31 35.04 -26.56
N LYS A 50 -17.87 35.42 -25.40
CA LYS A 50 -18.06 34.47 -24.31
C LYS A 50 -18.66 33.19 -24.91
N ASN A 51 -18.02 32.05 -24.66
CA ASN A 51 -18.70 30.77 -24.74
C ASN A 51 -19.67 30.71 -23.56
N GLU A 52 -20.84 31.30 -23.73
CA GLU A 52 -22.04 30.88 -23.00
C GLU A 52 -22.32 29.46 -23.48
N VAL A 53 -21.83 28.49 -22.70
CA VAL A 53 -22.33 27.11 -22.76
C VAL A 53 -23.83 27.23 -22.54
N GLU A 54 -24.63 26.83 -23.53
CA GLU A 54 -26.09 26.83 -23.40
C GLU A 54 -26.46 25.98 -22.19
N LEU A 55 -26.89 26.64 -21.10
CA LEU A 55 -27.45 25.93 -19.96
C LEU A 55 -28.72 25.23 -20.45
N SER A 56 -28.87 23.94 -20.10
CA SER A 56 -30.17 23.26 -20.24
C SER A 56 -31.25 24.08 -19.53
N GLU A 57 -32.50 24.04 -20.00
CA GLU A 57 -33.61 24.79 -19.37
C GLU A 57 -33.74 24.46 -17.87
N GLU A 58 -33.45 23.21 -17.48
CA GLU A 58 -33.39 22.77 -16.08
C GLU A 58 -32.24 23.45 -15.28
N ASP A 59 -31.06 23.62 -15.89
CA ASP A 59 -29.92 24.28 -15.25
C ASP A 59 -30.14 25.80 -15.13
N ALA A 60 -30.80 26.41 -16.13
CA ALA A 60 -31.18 27.82 -16.09
C ALA A 60 -32.22 28.07 -15.00
N ALA A 61 -33.27 27.25 -14.91
CA ALA A 61 -34.28 27.31 -13.86
C ALA A 61 -33.67 27.07 -12.45
N LEU A 62 -32.72 26.13 -12.33
CA LEU A 62 -31.98 25.89 -11.09
C LEU A 62 -31.17 27.13 -10.68
N LYS A 63 -30.49 27.77 -11.63
CA LYS A 63 -29.73 29.01 -11.40
C LYS A 63 -30.65 30.15 -10.93
N GLU A 64 -31.74 30.42 -11.64
CA GLU A 64 -32.71 31.47 -11.26
C GLU A 64 -33.32 31.22 -9.87
N ASN A 65 -33.64 29.97 -9.54
CA ASN A 65 -34.14 29.60 -8.22
C ASN A 65 -33.11 29.86 -7.12
N LEU A 66 -31.84 29.48 -7.34
CA LEU A 66 -30.75 29.74 -6.39
C LEU A 66 -30.48 31.24 -6.21
N GLU A 67 -30.47 32.03 -7.30
CA GLU A 67 -30.36 33.49 -7.23
C GLU A 67 -31.52 34.13 -6.43
N LEU A 68 -32.76 33.65 -6.63
CA LEU A 68 -33.92 34.07 -5.84
C LEU A 68 -33.78 33.72 -4.35
N MET A 69 -33.24 32.54 -4.01
CA MET A 69 -33.00 32.16 -2.61
C MET A 69 -31.89 33.00 -1.96
N VAL A 70 -30.83 33.37 -2.69
CA VAL A 70 -29.82 34.32 -2.22
C VAL A 70 -30.45 35.68 -1.88
N MET A 71 -31.34 36.20 -2.73
CA MET A 71 -32.05 37.45 -2.42
C MET A 71 -32.92 37.31 -1.16
N ARG A 72 -33.68 36.21 -1.06
CA ARG A 72 -34.56 35.92 0.10
C ARG A 72 -33.82 35.58 1.39
N ALA A 73 -32.55 35.18 1.34
CA ALA A 73 -31.71 35.07 2.54
C ALA A 73 -31.52 36.43 3.24
N SER A 74 -31.71 37.54 2.53
CA SER A 74 -31.64 38.91 3.06
C SER A 74 -32.97 39.44 3.62
N ASP A 75 -34.07 38.67 3.57
CA ASP A 75 -35.41 39.17 3.90
C ASP A 75 -35.55 39.59 5.39
N PRO A 76 -36.24 40.69 5.71
CA PRO A 76 -36.47 41.11 7.10
C PRO A 76 -37.24 40.10 7.96
N LYS A 77 -37.94 39.15 7.33
CA LYS A 77 -38.71 38.09 8.00
C LYS A 77 -37.84 36.85 8.19
N ALA A 78 -37.41 36.60 9.42
CA ALA A 78 -36.54 35.47 9.78
C ALA A 78 -37.01 34.10 9.25
N GLY A 79 -38.32 33.82 9.21
CA GLY A 79 -38.85 32.58 8.65
C GLY A 79 -38.73 32.43 7.13
N VAL A 80 -38.73 33.55 6.37
CA VAL A 80 -38.53 33.54 4.91
C VAL A 80 -37.05 33.31 4.61
N ALA A 81 -36.17 34.00 5.33
CA ALA A 81 -34.72 33.78 5.23
C ALA A 81 -34.34 32.34 5.63
N LYS A 82 -34.92 31.77 6.70
CA LYS A 82 -34.70 30.38 7.09
C LYS A 82 -35.06 29.39 5.99
N LEU A 83 -36.27 29.52 5.42
CA LEU A 83 -36.74 28.65 4.34
C LEU A 83 -35.85 28.75 3.09
N ALA A 84 -35.34 29.94 2.76
CA ALA A 84 -34.41 30.14 1.64
C ALA A 84 -33.06 29.44 1.89
N LEU A 85 -32.49 29.57 3.09
CA LEU A 85 -31.26 28.90 3.49
C LEU A 85 -31.40 27.37 3.49
N GLU A 86 -32.47 26.83 4.09
CA GLU A 86 -32.78 25.40 4.07
C GLU A 86 -33.00 24.85 2.66
N THR A 87 -33.63 25.64 1.77
CA THR A 87 -33.82 25.26 0.37
C THR A 87 -32.48 25.19 -0.36
N MET A 88 -31.64 26.22 -0.29
CA MET A 88 -30.29 26.20 -0.90
C MET A 88 -29.48 25.00 -0.38
N ARG A 89 -29.50 24.79 0.94
CA ARG A 89 -28.83 23.65 1.59
C ARG A 89 -29.30 22.30 1.04
N ARG A 90 -30.61 22.10 0.87
CA ARG A 90 -31.17 20.87 0.30
C ARG A 90 -30.71 20.66 -1.14
N GLU A 91 -30.80 21.68 -1.99
CA GLU A 91 -30.38 21.57 -3.40
C GLU A 91 -28.88 21.25 -3.52
N ILE A 92 -28.04 21.87 -2.69
CA ILE A 92 -26.61 21.55 -2.66
C ILE A 92 -26.40 20.10 -2.24
N ARG A 93 -26.94 19.64 -1.10
CA ARG A 93 -26.75 18.27 -0.62
C ARG A 93 -27.21 17.22 -1.64
N THR A 94 -28.35 17.42 -2.28
CA THR A 94 -28.87 16.53 -3.33
C THR A 94 -27.97 16.50 -4.56
N ALA A 95 -27.28 17.59 -4.90
CA ALA A 95 -26.33 17.61 -6.01
C ALA A 95 -24.94 17.03 -5.63
N THR A 96 -24.52 17.13 -4.37
CA THR A 96 -23.19 16.67 -3.91
C THR A 96 -23.10 15.16 -3.66
N SER A 97 -24.23 14.43 -3.67
CA SER A 97 -24.19 12.95 -3.68
C SER A 97 -23.68 12.35 -4.99
N SER A 98 -23.46 13.16 -6.04
CA SER A 98 -22.88 12.73 -7.31
C SER A 98 -21.36 12.94 -7.32
N MET A 99 -20.61 11.87 -7.05
CA MET A 99 -19.15 11.84 -6.86
C MET A 99 -18.32 12.26 -8.10
N THR A 100 -18.95 12.56 -9.25
CA THR A 100 -18.26 12.64 -10.56
C THR A 100 -17.97 14.05 -11.06
N SER A 101 -18.49 15.12 -10.43
CA SER A 101 -18.19 16.49 -10.83
C SER A 101 -18.53 17.53 -9.75
N VAL A 102 -17.84 18.68 -9.77
CA VAL A 102 -18.18 19.83 -8.90
C VAL A 102 -19.65 20.22 -9.11
N PRO A 103 -20.50 20.12 -8.06
CA PRO A 103 -21.94 20.34 -8.13
C PRO A 103 -22.34 21.65 -8.81
N LYS A 104 -23.32 21.60 -9.72
CA LYS A 104 -23.84 22.80 -10.40
C LYS A 104 -24.36 23.88 -9.42
N PRO A 105 -25.06 23.54 -8.31
CA PRO A 105 -25.45 24.54 -7.31
C PRO A 105 -24.28 25.35 -6.75
N LEU A 106 -23.13 24.73 -6.47
CA LEU A 106 -21.94 25.45 -5.99
C LEU A 106 -21.39 26.41 -7.06
N LYS A 107 -21.39 26.00 -8.34
CA LYS A 107 -20.98 26.86 -9.46
C LYS A 107 -21.88 28.08 -9.62
N PHE A 108 -23.19 27.93 -9.40
CA PHE A 108 -24.16 29.02 -9.52
C PHE A 108 -24.20 29.93 -8.29
N LEU A 109 -23.93 29.41 -7.09
CA LEU A 109 -23.87 30.21 -5.86
C LEU A 109 -22.54 30.93 -5.65
N ARG A 110 -21.42 30.43 -6.20
CA ARG A 110 -20.09 31.02 -6.03
C ARG A 110 -20.00 32.53 -6.37
N PRO A 111 -20.60 33.06 -7.47
CA PRO A 111 -20.63 34.49 -7.75
C PRO A 111 -21.28 35.34 -6.65
N HIS A 112 -22.18 34.75 -5.86
CA HIS A 112 -22.92 35.42 -4.79
C HIS A 112 -22.26 35.31 -3.41
N LEU A 113 -21.09 34.66 -3.29
CA LEU A 113 -20.39 34.47 -2.03
C LEU A 113 -20.16 35.78 -1.28
N GLN A 114 -19.77 36.86 -1.97
CA GLN A 114 -19.57 38.17 -1.35
C GLN A 114 -20.88 38.75 -0.80
N THR A 115 -21.98 38.61 -1.54
CA THR A 115 -23.32 39.03 -1.07
C THR A 115 -23.73 38.24 0.17
N LEU A 116 -23.50 36.93 0.19
CA LEU A 116 -23.80 36.08 1.36
C LEU A 116 -22.98 36.47 2.60
N LYS A 117 -21.69 36.82 2.44
CA LYS A 117 -20.86 37.37 3.53
C LYS A 117 -21.41 38.68 4.08
N GLU A 118 -21.79 39.62 3.22
CA GLU A 118 -22.43 40.87 3.66
C GLU A 118 -23.76 40.64 4.39
N VAL A 119 -24.55 39.64 3.97
CA VAL A 119 -25.80 39.26 4.64
C VAL A 119 -25.49 38.63 6.00
N TYR A 120 -24.43 37.83 6.13
CA TYR A 120 -23.98 37.25 7.39
C TYR A 120 -23.61 38.31 8.43
N ASP A 121 -22.88 39.36 8.02
CA ASP A 121 -22.51 40.47 8.89
C ASP A 121 -23.73 41.30 9.35
N LYS A 122 -24.70 41.50 8.45
CA LYS A 122 -25.96 42.20 8.74
C LYS A 122 -26.95 41.36 9.57
N THR A 123 -26.80 40.03 9.58
CA THR A 123 -27.71 39.10 10.26
C THR A 123 -27.42 39.02 11.76
N LYS A 124 -28.49 39.14 12.56
CA LYS A 124 -28.42 39.00 14.02
C LYS A 124 -28.05 37.57 14.42
N ASN A 125 -27.33 37.43 15.54
CA ASN A 125 -26.96 36.11 16.06
C ASN A 125 -28.22 35.27 16.36
N GLY A 126 -28.29 34.09 15.77
CA GLY A 126 -29.44 33.20 15.79
C GLY A 126 -29.28 32.10 14.74
N GLU A 127 -30.26 31.19 14.66
CA GLU A 127 -30.21 29.97 13.82
C GLU A 127 -29.88 30.25 12.34
N ASN A 128 -30.50 31.28 11.75
CA ASN A 128 -30.24 31.67 10.35
C ASN A 128 -28.77 32.07 10.11
N LYS A 129 -28.09 32.61 11.12
CA LYS A 129 -26.67 33.00 11.01
C LYS A 129 -25.77 31.77 10.96
N LEU A 130 -26.08 30.75 11.76
CA LEU A 130 -25.36 29.48 11.77
C LEU A 130 -25.51 28.75 10.42
N LEU A 131 -26.76 28.63 9.92
CA LEU A 131 -27.04 28.03 8.61
C LEU A 131 -26.36 28.77 7.45
N LEU A 132 -26.30 30.10 7.54
CA LEU A 132 -25.60 30.92 6.54
C LEU A 132 -24.07 30.75 6.63
N ALA A 133 -23.49 30.57 7.83
CA ALA A 133 -22.09 30.22 7.97
C ALA A 133 -21.75 28.86 7.35
N ASP A 134 -22.58 27.83 7.55
CA ASP A 134 -22.34 26.51 6.92
C ASP A 134 -22.36 26.60 5.37
N ILE A 135 -23.29 27.39 4.80
CA ILE A 135 -23.35 27.62 3.35
C ILE A 135 -22.14 28.43 2.85
N ILE A 136 -21.72 29.47 3.56
CA ILE A 136 -20.54 30.26 3.20
C ILE A 136 -19.27 29.40 3.30
N SER A 137 -19.15 28.56 4.33
CA SER A 137 -18.05 27.62 4.51
C SER A 137 -17.89 26.74 3.27
N LEU A 138 -18.96 26.05 2.86
CA LEU A 138 -18.97 25.17 1.70
C LEU A 138 -18.65 25.90 0.38
N LEU A 139 -19.12 27.14 0.21
CA LEU A 139 -18.80 27.94 -1.00
C LEU A 139 -17.34 28.45 -1.00
N SER A 140 -16.79 28.76 0.17
CA SER A 140 -15.40 29.20 0.35
C SER A 140 -14.37 28.08 0.16
N MET A 141 -14.75 26.79 0.12
CA MET A 141 -13.85 25.64 -0.11
C MET A 141 -13.03 25.73 -1.42
N THR A 142 -13.41 26.63 -2.33
CA THR A 142 -12.74 26.83 -3.63
C THR A 142 -11.97 28.13 -3.74
N ASN A 143 -11.92 28.94 -2.67
CA ASN A 143 -11.10 30.14 -2.60
C ASN A 143 -9.65 29.73 -2.30
N ALA A 144 -8.68 30.43 -2.89
CA ALA A 144 -7.28 30.19 -2.57
C ALA A 144 -7.01 30.59 -1.10
N PRO A 145 -6.26 29.79 -0.32
CA PRO A 145 -5.87 30.17 1.02
C PRO A 145 -5.02 31.43 0.98
N VAL A 146 -5.36 32.41 1.84
CA VAL A 146 -4.61 33.66 1.98
C VAL A 146 -3.54 33.44 3.06
N ALA A 147 -2.27 33.63 2.70
CA ALA A 147 -1.15 33.38 3.60
C ALA A 147 -1.26 34.23 4.89
N GLY A 148 -1.25 33.56 6.04
CA GLY A 148 -1.34 34.17 7.37
C GLY A 148 -2.76 34.33 7.93
N GLU A 149 -3.81 34.08 7.15
CA GLU A 149 -5.21 34.11 7.63
C GLU A 149 -5.77 32.70 7.83
N ILE A 150 -6.75 32.55 8.73
CA ILE A 150 -7.50 31.30 8.89
C ILE A 150 -8.25 31.02 7.58
N PRO A 151 -8.16 29.82 6.98
CA PRO A 151 -8.92 29.45 5.80
C PRO A 151 -10.40 29.76 5.97
N GLU A 152 -11.00 30.43 4.98
CA GLU A 152 -12.38 30.93 5.10
C GLU A 152 -13.38 29.78 5.36
N SER A 153 -13.19 28.64 4.69
CA SER A 153 -14.08 27.49 4.82
C SER A 153 -14.10 26.99 6.29
N LEU A 154 -12.92 26.73 6.87
CA LEU A 154 -12.75 26.37 8.28
C LEU A 154 -13.29 27.44 9.23
N LYS A 155 -12.98 28.72 9.01
CA LYS A 155 -13.45 29.85 9.84
C LYS A 155 -14.98 29.89 9.93
N TYR A 156 -15.68 29.74 8.82
CA TYR A 156 -17.15 29.73 8.83
C TYR A 156 -17.71 28.41 9.36
N ARG A 157 -17.04 27.27 9.21
CA ARG A 157 -17.43 25.99 9.83
C ARG A 157 -17.40 26.07 11.36
N LEU A 158 -16.36 26.68 11.94
CA LEU A 158 -16.24 26.89 13.39
C LEU A 158 -17.34 27.81 13.97
N LEU A 159 -17.93 28.67 13.12
CA LEU A 159 -19.06 29.56 13.45
C LEU A 159 -20.43 28.98 13.06
N GLY A 160 -20.47 27.80 12.45
CA GLY A 160 -21.66 27.17 11.88
C GLY A 160 -22.53 26.42 12.89
N SER A 161 -23.52 25.67 12.39
CA SER A 161 -24.51 24.97 13.21
C SER A 161 -24.00 23.71 13.91
N LYS A 162 -22.72 23.32 13.70
CA LYS A 162 -22.11 22.06 14.17
C LYS A 162 -22.87 20.79 13.77
N GLU A 163 -23.60 20.85 12.66
CA GLU A 163 -24.25 19.68 12.09
C GLU A 163 -23.24 18.71 11.47
N ASP A 164 -23.52 17.41 11.52
CA ASP A 164 -22.66 16.34 11.02
C ASP A 164 -22.07 16.63 9.62
N ILE A 165 -20.73 16.65 9.58
CA ILE A 165 -19.89 17.01 8.43
C ILE A 165 -20.21 16.13 7.21
N GLY A 166 -20.57 14.85 7.42
CA GLY A 166 -20.88 13.91 6.36
C GLY A 166 -22.05 14.35 5.45
N ASN A 167 -22.95 15.19 5.96
CA ASN A 167 -24.09 15.71 5.19
C ASN A 167 -23.71 16.56 3.97
N TRP A 168 -22.48 17.05 3.90
CA TRP A 168 -22.02 17.94 2.84
C TRP A 168 -21.15 17.24 1.78
N GLY A 169 -20.85 15.95 1.97
CA GLY A 169 -20.14 15.10 1.01
C GLY A 169 -18.62 15.13 1.11
N HIS A 170 -17.97 14.07 0.60
CA HIS A 170 -16.54 13.78 0.79
C HIS A 170 -15.59 14.92 0.41
N GLU A 171 -15.87 15.65 -0.67
CA GLU A 171 -14.99 16.73 -1.14
C GLU A 171 -14.88 17.87 -0.10
N TYR A 172 -15.98 18.20 0.57
CA TYR A 172 -15.98 19.20 1.63
C TYR A 172 -15.20 18.72 2.86
N VAL A 173 -15.38 17.45 3.24
CA VAL A 173 -14.65 16.86 4.38
C VAL A 173 -13.15 16.82 4.12
N ARG A 174 -12.76 16.44 2.89
CA ARG A 174 -11.37 16.43 2.43
C ARG A 174 -10.75 17.83 2.43
N ASN A 175 -11.47 18.84 1.94
CA ASN A 175 -10.99 20.22 1.97
C ASN A 175 -10.83 20.74 3.40
N LEU A 176 -11.80 20.47 4.28
CA LEU A 176 -11.70 20.79 5.71
C LEU A 176 -10.49 20.11 6.37
N ALA A 177 -10.21 18.84 6.07
CA ALA A 177 -9.04 18.14 6.62
C ALA A 177 -7.72 18.85 6.24
N ALA A 178 -7.56 19.23 4.96
CA ALA A 178 -6.38 19.97 4.50
C ALA A 178 -6.27 21.38 5.12
N GLU A 179 -7.40 22.09 5.27
CA GLU A 179 -7.44 23.39 5.95
C GLU A 179 -7.14 23.28 7.45
N ILE A 180 -7.57 22.21 8.12
CA ILE A 180 -7.26 21.94 9.53
C ILE A 180 -5.76 21.70 9.72
N GLY A 181 -5.12 20.87 8.87
CA GLY A 181 -3.66 20.68 8.91
C GLY A 181 -2.90 21.99 8.70
N THR A 182 -3.32 22.80 7.73
CA THR A 182 -2.73 24.13 7.46
C THR A 182 -2.88 25.08 8.66
N GLU A 183 -4.08 25.13 9.27
CA GLU A 183 -4.36 25.99 10.42
C GLU A 183 -3.67 25.50 11.71
N TYR A 184 -3.52 24.19 11.89
CA TYR A 184 -2.78 23.58 13.00
C TYR A 184 -1.31 24.03 12.98
N HIS A 185 -0.63 23.86 11.86
CA HIS A 185 0.74 24.36 11.66
C HIS A 185 0.84 25.88 11.88
N ARG A 186 -0.10 26.66 11.31
CA ARG A 186 -0.14 28.13 11.49
C ARG A 186 -0.25 28.55 12.96
N ARG A 187 -1.05 27.84 13.76
CA ARG A 187 -1.21 28.11 15.21
C ARG A 187 0.04 27.71 16.00
N ILE A 188 0.69 26.60 15.67
CA ILE A 188 1.97 26.20 16.28
C ILE A 188 3.06 27.24 15.99
N GLU A 189 3.19 27.70 14.75
CA GLU A 189 4.17 28.72 14.36
C GLU A 189 3.97 30.07 15.09
N GLN A 190 2.72 30.45 15.39
CA GLN A 190 2.39 31.73 16.01
C GLN A 190 2.41 31.70 17.54
N ASP A 191 1.75 30.73 18.15
CA ASP A 191 1.48 30.69 19.60
C ASP A 191 2.25 29.55 20.34
N GLY A 192 2.87 28.62 19.61
CA GLY A 192 3.55 27.44 20.16
C GLY A 192 2.63 26.59 21.05
N ASP A 193 3.18 26.04 22.14
CA ASP A 193 2.47 25.21 23.14
C ASP A 193 1.27 25.90 23.83
N LYS A 194 0.99 27.18 23.55
CA LYS A 194 -0.16 27.93 24.08
C LYS A 194 -1.31 28.08 23.09
N ALA A 195 -1.16 27.56 21.87
CA ALA A 195 -2.23 27.51 20.90
C ALA A 195 -3.45 26.75 21.45
N SER A 196 -4.61 27.40 21.45
CA SER A 196 -5.89 26.69 21.65
C SER A 196 -6.11 25.78 20.43
N MET A 197 -6.14 24.46 20.64
CA MET A 197 -6.38 23.47 19.58
C MET A 197 -7.75 22.75 19.72
N ASP A 198 -8.45 22.92 20.84
CA ASP A 198 -9.67 22.18 21.19
C ASP A 198 -10.79 22.27 20.14
N ASP A 199 -10.90 23.40 19.44
CA ASP A 199 -11.86 23.64 18.37
C ASP A 199 -11.53 22.86 17.09
N LEU A 200 -10.23 22.73 16.76
CA LEU A 200 -9.76 21.91 15.65
C LEU A 200 -9.87 20.42 16.00
N MET A 201 -9.45 20.03 17.21
CA MET A 201 -9.54 18.65 17.67
C MET A 201 -10.97 18.13 17.70
N GLY A 202 -11.95 18.98 18.07
CA GLY A 202 -13.37 18.65 17.95
C GLY A 202 -13.78 18.26 16.52
N LEU A 203 -13.28 18.97 15.50
CA LEU A 203 -13.51 18.62 14.09
C LEU A 203 -12.74 17.35 13.67
N VAL A 204 -11.50 17.16 14.12
CA VAL A 204 -10.72 15.92 13.84
C VAL A 204 -11.46 14.69 14.37
N HIS A 205 -12.05 14.76 15.57
CA HIS A 205 -12.86 13.68 16.14
C HIS A 205 -14.19 13.43 15.41
N GLU A 206 -14.73 14.38 14.64
CA GLU A 206 -15.87 14.16 13.73
C GLU A 206 -15.42 13.59 12.36
N ILE A 207 -14.29 14.07 11.82
CA ILE A 207 -13.79 13.75 10.48
C ILE A 207 -13.20 12.34 10.39
N VAL A 208 -12.36 11.96 11.35
CA VAL A 208 -11.63 10.67 11.30
C VAL A 208 -12.59 9.46 11.27
N PRO A 209 -13.63 9.35 12.13
CA PRO A 209 -14.60 8.26 12.06
C PRO A 209 -15.34 8.24 10.72
N PHE A 210 -15.71 9.41 10.18
CA PHE A 210 -16.41 9.51 8.89
C PHE A 210 -15.54 8.96 7.74
N HIS A 211 -14.27 9.34 7.67
CA HIS A 211 -13.33 8.84 6.68
C HIS A 211 -13.11 7.32 6.78
N MET A 212 -12.90 6.82 8.00
CA MET A 212 -12.66 5.38 8.25
C MET A 212 -13.88 4.50 7.96
N GLN A 213 -15.10 5.04 8.07
CA GLN A 213 -16.35 4.36 7.68
C GLN A 213 -16.56 4.35 6.15
N HIS A 214 -16.13 5.39 5.45
CA HIS A 214 -16.36 5.57 4.00
C HIS A 214 -15.16 5.17 3.12
N ASN A 215 -14.23 4.37 3.66
CA ASN A 215 -13.07 3.85 2.94
C ASN A 215 -12.11 4.93 2.39
N ALA A 216 -12.02 6.05 3.12
CA ALA A 216 -11.02 7.11 2.95
C ALA A 216 -9.96 7.00 4.05
N GLU A 217 -9.47 5.78 4.29
CA GLU A 217 -8.44 5.52 5.32
C GLU A 217 -7.14 6.31 5.10
N PRO A 218 -6.62 6.50 3.87
CA PRO A 218 -5.43 7.33 3.63
C PRO A 218 -5.61 8.77 4.11
N GLU A 219 -6.72 9.40 3.75
CA GLU A 219 -7.00 10.79 4.11
C GLU A 219 -7.22 10.98 5.63
N ALA A 220 -7.69 9.95 6.34
CA ALA A 220 -7.73 9.96 7.81
C ALA A 220 -6.33 9.90 8.43
N VAL A 221 -5.43 9.10 7.86
CA VAL A 221 -4.03 9.00 8.31
C VAL A 221 -3.29 10.30 8.00
N ASP A 222 -3.44 10.89 6.81
CA ASP A 222 -2.83 12.18 6.46
C ASP A 222 -3.23 13.27 7.46
N LEU A 223 -4.53 13.39 7.75
CA LEU A 223 -5.01 14.36 8.74
C LEU A 223 -4.38 14.13 10.13
N LEU A 224 -4.29 12.88 10.58
CA LEU A 224 -3.73 12.55 11.90
C LEU A 224 -2.21 12.69 11.99
N LEU A 225 -1.49 12.57 10.87
CA LEU A 225 -0.08 12.93 10.75
C LEU A 225 0.09 14.45 10.87
N GLU A 226 -0.66 15.22 10.08
CA GLU A 226 -0.61 16.70 10.06
C GLU A 226 -0.96 17.35 11.42
N VAL A 227 -1.80 16.71 12.25
CA VAL A 227 -2.12 17.18 13.62
C VAL A 227 -1.33 16.47 14.73
N GLU A 228 -0.39 15.58 14.39
CA GLU A 228 0.44 14.81 15.33
C GLU A 228 -0.39 14.05 16.40
N LYS A 229 -1.55 13.47 16.05
CA LYS A 229 -2.45 12.74 16.99
C LYS A 229 -2.84 11.35 16.47
N LEU A 230 -1.86 10.59 16.00
CA LEU A 230 -2.03 9.22 15.51
C LEU A 230 -2.73 8.27 16.49
N ASP A 231 -2.68 8.53 17.80
CA ASP A 231 -3.36 7.72 18.82
C ASP A 231 -4.87 7.53 18.54
N ILE A 232 -5.53 8.56 17.99
CA ILE A 232 -6.97 8.55 17.65
C ILE A 232 -7.30 7.49 16.58
N LEU A 233 -6.31 7.09 15.77
CA LEU A 233 -6.48 6.05 14.76
C LEU A 233 -6.81 4.69 15.38
N LEU A 234 -6.23 4.38 16.56
CA LEU A 234 -6.40 3.09 17.22
C LEU A 234 -7.85 2.80 17.56
N ASP A 235 -8.62 3.79 18.00
CA ASP A 235 -10.04 3.61 18.34
C ASP A 235 -10.90 3.33 17.09
N ASN A 236 -10.57 3.96 15.97
CA ASN A 236 -11.36 3.96 14.74
C ASN A 236 -11.06 2.79 13.76
N VAL A 237 -9.96 2.05 13.99
CA VAL A 237 -9.59 0.87 13.18
C VAL A 237 -10.38 -0.38 13.60
N ASN A 238 -10.79 -1.16 12.59
CA ASN A 238 -11.53 -2.41 12.66
C ASN A 238 -10.99 -3.46 11.67
N ASP A 239 -11.52 -4.69 11.74
CA ASP A 239 -11.09 -5.84 10.93
C ASP A 239 -11.25 -5.67 9.40
N ALA A 240 -12.07 -4.72 8.94
CA ALA A 240 -12.27 -4.45 7.52
C ALA A 240 -11.28 -3.41 6.96
N ASN A 241 -10.88 -2.43 7.77
CA ASN A 241 -10.06 -1.30 7.31
C ASN A 241 -8.56 -1.41 7.66
N TYR A 242 -8.18 -2.14 8.72
CA TYR A 242 -6.80 -2.22 9.21
C TYR A 242 -5.76 -2.53 8.12
N SER A 243 -6.07 -3.42 7.17
CA SER A 243 -5.13 -3.85 6.13
C SER A 243 -4.73 -2.71 5.19
N ARG A 244 -5.66 -1.80 4.86
CA ARG A 244 -5.37 -0.60 4.05
C ARG A 244 -4.68 0.47 4.89
N THR A 245 -5.15 0.71 6.12
CA THR A 245 -4.55 1.67 7.05
C THR A 245 -3.08 1.35 7.31
N CYS A 246 -2.75 0.11 7.67
CA CYS A 246 -1.36 -0.29 7.92
C CYS A 246 -0.50 -0.26 6.65
N LEU A 247 -1.03 -0.64 5.48
CA LEU A 247 -0.28 -0.53 4.21
C LEU A 247 0.06 0.92 3.88
N TYR A 248 -0.84 1.85 4.17
CA TYR A 248 -0.61 3.29 4.02
C TYR A 248 0.42 3.80 5.03
N LEU A 249 0.27 3.49 6.33
CA LEU A 249 1.25 3.83 7.38
C LEU A 249 2.67 3.34 7.04
N PHE A 250 2.81 2.10 6.55
CA PHE A 250 4.11 1.59 6.07
C PHE A 250 4.67 2.33 4.87
N SER A 251 3.81 2.88 4.01
CA SER A 251 4.21 3.69 2.86
C SER A 251 4.71 5.05 3.35
N CYS A 252 3.95 5.74 4.21
CA CYS A 252 4.35 6.99 4.87
C CYS A 252 5.68 6.86 5.61
N ALA A 253 5.87 5.79 6.40
CA ALA A 253 7.09 5.55 7.18
C ALA A 253 8.37 5.40 6.35
N ASN A 254 8.30 5.23 5.02
CA ASN A 254 9.51 5.22 4.17
C ASN A 254 9.90 6.63 3.67
N TYR A 255 9.07 7.64 3.91
CA TYR A 255 9.28 9.04 3.51
C TYR A 255 9.44 9.99 4.70
N LEU A 256 9.14 9.52 5.92
CA LEU A 256 9.32 10.27 7.16
C LEU A 256 10.76 10.15 7.68
N PRO A 257 11.30 11.18 8.33
CA PRO A 257 12.59 11.10 9.01
C PRO A 257 12.47 10.30 10.33
N GLU A 258 13.57 9.68 10.74
CA GLU A 258 13.73 9.16 12.10
C GLU A 258 13.82 10.38 13.06
N PRO A 259 12.92 10.54 14.06
CA PRO A 259 12.16 9.50 14.77
C PRO A 259 10.64 9.42 14.47
N GLU A 260 10.11 10.19 13.51
CA GLU A 260 8.67 10.22 13.20
C GLU A 260 8.19 8.90 12.58
N ASP A 261 9.05 8.27 11.77
CA ASP A 261 8.80 6.94 11.20
C ASP A 261 8.57 5.88 12.28
N ALA A 262 9.32 5.93 13.38
CA ALA A 262 9.19 5.04 14.52
C ALA A 262 7.84 5.23 15.24
N ILE A 263 7.32 6.46 15.32
CA ILE A 263 5.98 6.73 15.87
C ILE A 263 4.91 6.09 14.98
N VAL A 264 4.99 6.29 13.66
CA VAL A 264 4.08 5.68 12.67
C VAL A 264 4.12 4.15 12.73
N LEU A 265 5.31 3.56 12.84
CA LEU A 265 5.49 2.12 12.98
C LEU A 265 4.94 1.60 14.32
N LYS A 266 5.10 2.33 15.44
CA LYS A 266 4.48 1.97 16.73
C LYS A 266 2.96 2.03 16.68
N THR A 267 2.37 3.03 16.01
CA THR A 267 0.92 3.05 15.75
C THR A 267 0.48 1.86 14.91
N ALA A 268 1.21 1.52 13.84
CA ALA A 268 0.91 0.35 13.01
C ALA A 268 1.01 -0.98 13.79
N HIS A 269 2.01 -1.11 14.67
CA HIS A 269 2.15 -2.26 15.58
C HIS A 269 0.94 -2.38 16.52
N ALA A 270 0.56 -1.29 17.20
CA ALA A 270 -0.59 -1.28 18.10
C ALA A 270 -1.92 -1.63 17.38
N ILE A 271 -2.08 -1.22 16.12
CA ILE A 271 -3.20 -1.65 15.27
C ILE A 271 -3.18 -3.18 15.07
N PHE A 272 -2.04 -3.77 14.68
CA PHE A 272 -1.96 -5.22 14.48
C PHE A 272 -2.18 -6.02 15.77
N MET A 273 -1.76 -5.48 16.92
CA MET A 273 -2.04 -6.04 18.24
C MET A 273 -3.55 -6.02 18.55
N LYS A 274 -4.25 -4.90 18.30
CA LYS A 274 -5.71 -4.77 18.47
C LYS A 274 -6.49 -5.79 17.62
N VAL A 275 -6.07 -6.02 16.37
CA VAL A 275 -6.69 -6.96 15.43
C VAL A 275 -6.22 -8.42 15.65
N GLY A 276 -5.24 -8.64 16.53
CA GLY A 276 -4.69 -9.97 16.85
C GLY A 276 -3.82 -10.59 15.74
N LYS A 277 -3.28 -9.78 14.82
CA LYS A 277 -2.39 -10.23 13.73
C LYS A 277 -0.94 -10.31 14.19
N MET A 278 -0.67 -11.19 15.14
CA MET A 278 0.65 -11.32 15.79
C MET A 278 1.83 -11.51 14.83
N PRO A 279 1.74 -12.26 13.71
CA PRO A 279 2.85 -12.36 12.75
C PRO A 279 3.19 -11.01 12.10
N ASP A 280 2.18 -10.21 11.73
CA ASP A 280 2.42 -8.90 11.14
C ASP A 280 2.89 -7.88 12.18
N ALA A 281 2.34 -7.92 13.40
CA ALA A 281 2.86 -7.14 14.54
C ALA A 281 4.36 -7.43 14.78
N MET A 282 4.75 -8.71 14.79
CA MET A 282 6.15 -9.11 14.97
C MET A 282 7.07 -8.62 13.84
N ARG A 283 6.58 -8.53 12.59
CA ARG A 283 7.34 -7.91 11.49
C ARG A 283 7.59 -6.43 11.73
N VAL A 284 6.65 -5.71 12.35
CA VAL A 284 6.83 -4.30 12.73
C VAL A 284 7.79 -4.16 13.91
N ALA A 285 7.63 -5.00 14.94
CA ALA A 285 8.51 -5.02 16.10
C ALA A 285 9.98 -5.29 15.69
N LEU A 286 10.20 -6.22 14.75
CA LEU A 286 11.53 -6.49 14.19
C LEU A 286 12.05 -5.37 13.28
N LYS A 287 11.18 -4.60 12.58
CA LYS A 287 11.61 -3.39 11.85
C LYS A 287 12.02 -2.27 12.81
N LEU A 288 11.34 -2.14 13.95
CA LEU A 288 11.65 -1.17 15.01
C LEU A 288 12.92 -1.54 15.81
N CYS A 289 13.32 -2.81 15.82
CA CYS A 289 14.46 -3.33 16.59
C CYS A 289 14.38 -3.05 18.12
N GLU A 290 13.20 -2.77 18.67
CA GLU A 290 13.00 -2.54 20.11
C GLU A 290 12.65 -3.85 20.83
N GLN A 291 13.57 -4.31 21.70
CA GLN A 291 13.44 -5.53 22.50
C GLN A 291 12.08 -5.61 23.23
N SER A 292 11.66 -4.53 23.88
CA SER A 292 10.41 -4.47 24.66
C SER A 292 9.17 -4.73 23.82
N ILE A 293 9.11 -4.20 22.60
CA ILE A 293 7.96 -4.39 21.68
C ILE A 293 7.95 -5.82 21.14
N ILE A 294 9.13 -6.40 20.88
CA ILE A 294 9.27 -7.80 20.45
C ILE A 294 8.76 -8.75 21.57
N GLU A 295 9.18 -8.51 22.82
CA GLU A 295 8.76 -9.28 23.99
C GLU A 295 7.25 -9.16 24.24
N GLU A 296 6.69 -7.94 24.21
CA GLU A 296 5.26 -7.68 24.35
C GLU A 296 4.44 -8.44 23.28
N THR A 297 4.88 -8.40 22.02
CA THR A 297 4.24 -9.10 20.90
C THR A 297 4.26 -10.62 21.10
N PHE A 298 5.37 -11.16 21.58
CA PHE A 298 5.51 -12.59 21.85
C PHE A 298 4.62 -13.06 23.00
N ASN A 299 4.50 -12.24 24.04
CA ASN A 299 3.68 -12.51 25.22
C ASN A 299 2.17 -12.40 24.95
N ALA A 300 1.75 -11.42 24.16
CA ALA A 300 0.36 -11.26 23.74
C ALA A 300 -0.15 -12.42 22.88
N CYS A 301 0.76 -13.16 22.22
CA CYS A 301 0.42 -14.32 21.40
C CYS A 301 0.05 -15.53 22.28
N THR A 302 -1.23 -15.83 22.46
CA THR A 302 -1.68 -17.00 23.23
C THR A 302 -1.68 -18.31 22.44
N ASN A 303 -1.75 -18.25 21.11
CA ASN A 303 -1.86 -19.44 20.26
C ASN A 303 -0.48 -20.08 20.00
N LEU A 304 -0.27 -21.30 20.51
CA LEU A 304 0.97 -22.08 20.36
C LEU A 304 1.43 -22.24 18.90
N ALA A 305 0.51 -22.42 17.94
CA ALA A 305 0.88 -22.54 16.53
C ALA A 305 1.43 -21.23 15.96
N ILE A 306 0.91 -20.09 16.42
CA ILE A 306 1.40 -18.77 16.04
C ILE A 306 2.72 -18.46 16.79
N LYS A 307 2.84 -18.79 18.10
CA LYS A 307 4.13 -18.69 18.83
C LYS A 307 5.26 -19.40 18.08
N LYS A 308 5.03 -20.63 17.59
CA LYS A 308 6.00 -21.36 16.75
C LYS A 308 6.42 -20.58 15.50
N GLN A 309 5.47 -19.96 14.79
CA GLN A 309 5.77 -19.08 13.65
C GLN A 309 6.60 -17.86 14.06
N LEU A 310 6.30 -17.23 15.19
CA LEU A 310 7.09 -16.12 15.73
C LEU A 310 8.53 -16.57 16.06
N CYS A 311 8.71 -17.74 16.67
CA CYS A 311 10.04 -18.30 16.93
C CYS A 311 10.86 -18.50 15.64
N TYR A 312 10.26 -19.05 14.57
CA TYR A 312 10.94 -19.17 13.26
C TYR A 312 11.32 -17.80 12.66
N MET A 313 10.48 -16.77 12.84
CA MET A 313 10.79 -15.42 12.37
C MET A 313 11.95 -14.80 13.16
N LEU A 314 11.93 -14.92 14.49
CA LEU A 314 12.98 -14.43 15.40
C LEU A 314 14.32 -15.12 15.15
N ALA A 315 14.31 -16.44 14.99
CA ALA A 315 15.48 -17.24 14.67
C ALA A 315 16.11 -16.82 13.34
N ARG A 316 15.29 -16.64 12.29
CA ARG A 316 15.76 -16.16 10.98
C ARG A 316 16.26 -14.72 11.00
N HIS A 317 15.70 -13.86 11.86
CA HIS A 317 16.20 -12.50 12.07
C HIS A 317 17.51 -12.45 12.89
N GLY A 318 17.88 -13.56 13.56
CA GLY A 318 19.04 -13.61 14.44
C GLY A 318 18.82 -12.94 15.80
N HIS A 319 17.56 -12.85 16.24
CA HIS A 319 17.17 -12.16 17.47
C HIS A 319 16.44 -13.11 18.45
N PRO A 320 17.15 -14.12 19.01
CA PRO A 320 16.56 -15.09 19.92
C PRO A 320 16.18 -14.43 21.25
N LEU A 321 14.95 -14.69 21.70
CA LEU A 321 14.49 -14.34 23.04
C LEU A 321 14.93 -15.40 24.04
N LYS A 322 15.12 -14.99 25.30
CA LYS A 322 15.23 -15.92 26.41
C LYS A 322 13.82 -16.39 26.78
N LEU A 323 13.61 -17.70 26.70
CA LEU A 323 12.34 -18.37 27.00
C LEU A 323 12.40 -19.12 28.34
N ASP A 324 13.62 -19.38 28.80
CA ASP A 324 14.03 -20.03 30.05
C ASP A 324 13.95 -19.10 31.25
N GLU A 325 14.37 -17.83 31.09
CA GLU A 325 14.31 -16.81 32.13
C GLU A 325 13.96 -15.43 31.55
N GLY A 326 13.06 -14.70 32.20
CA GLY A 326 12.81 -13.28 31.94
C GLY A 326 11.38 -12.96 31.49
N PRO A 327 11.15 -11.83 30.78
CA PRO A 327 9.82 -11.35 30.46
C PRO A 327 9.04 -12.27 29.49
N CYS A 328 9.71 -13.16 28.76
CA CYS A 328 9.12 -14.09 27.81
C CYS A 328 9.16 -15.57 28.26
N GLU A 329 9.19 -15.80 29.57
CA GLU A 329 9.09 -17.14 30.18
C GLU A 329 7.88 -17.92 29.60
N VAL A 330 8.13 -19.18 29.23
CA VAL A 330 7.09 -20.10 28.73
C VAL A 330 7.04 -21.34 29.62
N GLU A 331 5.84 -21.86 29.86
CA GLU A 331 5.59 -23.13 30.56
C GLU A 331 6.54 -24.24 30.07
N GLU A 332 7.14 -24.97 31.02
CA GLU A 332 8.16 -26.01 30.77
C GLU A 332 7.76 -27.00 29.66
N ASP A 333 6.49 -27.42 29.63
CA ASP A 333 5.89 -28.32 28.63
C ASP A 333 6.10 -27.87 27.17
N ASN A 334 6.27 -26.56 26.92
CA ASN A 334 6.47 -25.97 25.60
C ASN A 334 7.87 -25.38 25.40
N LEU A 335 8.66 -25.20 26.47
CA LEU A 335 9.96 -24.54 26.46
C LEU A 335 10.93 -25.20 25.48
N ASP A 336 11.19 -26.50 25.66
CA ASP A 336 12.10 -27.29 24.81
C ASP A 336 11.74 -27.16 23.33
N MET A 337 10.45 -27.23 22.99
CA MET A 337 10.02 -27.16 21.59
C MET A 337 10.25 -25.77 20.98
N LEU A 338 9.93 -24.69 21.71
CA LEU A 338 10.11 -23.34 21.20
C LEU A 338 11.60 -22.94 21.15
N GLN A 339 12.40 -23.40 22.12
CA GLN A 339 13.84 -23.17 22.14
C GLN A 339 14.54 -23.89 20.98
N ASN A 340 14.21 -25.16 20.71
CA ASN A 340 14.73 -25.91 19.55
C ASN A 340 14.35 -25.29 18.19
N ILE A 341 13.16 -24.68 18.09
CA ILE A 341 12.77 -23.90 16.91
C ILE A 341 13.62 -22.63 16.82
N MET A 342 13.83 -21.93 17.94
CA MET A 342 14.53 -20.66 17.99
C MET A 342 16.05 -20.79 17.73
N SER A 343 16.64 -21.93 18.08
CA SER A 343 18.03 -22.29 17.76
C SER A 343 18.21 -22.86 16.34
N HIS A 344 17.12 -23.04 15.57
CA HIS A 344 17.10 -23.76 14.29
C HIS A 344 17.62 -25.23 14.36
N SER A 345 17.63 -25.88 15.52
CA SER A 345 18.24 -27.21 15.71
C SER A 345 17.61 -28.32 14.86
N ASP A 346 16.32 -28.20 14.52
CA ASP A 346 15.61 -29.16 13.66
C ASP A 346 15.45 -28.69 12.20
N LEU A 347 16.11 -27.58 11.79
CA LEU A 347 15.93 -26.99 10.45
C LEU A 347 16.21 -28.00 9.32
N THR A 348 17.34 -28.72 9.40
CA THR A 348 17.77 -29.73 8.43
C THR A 348 16.80 -30.91 8.36
N LYS A 349 16.30 -31.37 9.52
CA LYS A 349 15.30 -32.45 9.60
C LYS A 349 14.00 -32.04 8.91
N ASN A 350 13.51 -30.84 9.21
CA ASN A 350 12.29 -30.29 8.60
C ASN A 350 12.45 -30.07 7.08
N TYR A 351 13.62 -29.62 6.62
CA TYR A 351 13.93 -29.46 5.20
C TYR A 351 13.92 -30.81 4.46
N LEU A 352 14.58 -31.84 5.01
CA LEU A 352 14.60 -33.18 4.44
C LEU A 352 13.22 -33.87 4.49
N MET A 353 12.40 -33.59 5.50
CA MET A 353 11.00 -34.04 5.53
C MET A 353 10.18 -33.40 4.39
N LEU A 354 10.27 -32.09 4.20
CA LEU A 354 9.60 -31.41 3.08
C LEU A 354 10.06 -31.94 1.72
N ALA A 355 11.36 -32.20 1.56
CA ALA A 355 11.92 -32.79 0.34
C ALA A 355 11.39 -34.22 0.08
N ARG A 356 11.12 -35.00 1.14
CA ARG A 356 10.49 -36.33 1.04
C ARG A 356 9.02 -36.24 0.67
N ASP A 357 8.27 -35.34 1.30
CA ASP A 357 6.83 -35.15 1.03
C ASP A 357 6.56 -34.60 -0.38
N LEU A 358 7.51 -33.85 -0.95
CA LEU A 358 7.49 -33.37 -2.33
C LEU A 358 8.07 -34.35 -3.36
N ASP A 359 8.54 -35.53 -2.92
CA ASP A 359 9.20 -36.56 -3.76
C ASP A 359 10.39 -36.03 -4.59
N VAL A 360 11.23 -35.19 -3.96
CA VAL A 360 12.42 -34.58 -4.58
C VAL A 360 13.74 -34.97 -3.91
N MET A 361 13.74 -35.98 -3.03
CA MET A 361 14.92 -36.49 -2.31
C MET A 361 16.01 -37.11 -3.20
N GLU A 362 15.70 -37.49 -4.43
CA GLU A 362 16.72 -38.02 -5.34
C GLU A 362 17.66 -36.91 -5.81
N ALA A 363 18.94 -37.03 -5.47
CA ALA A 363 19.98 -36.12 -5.92
C ALA A 363 20.00 -36.02 -7.45
N LYS A 364 19.98 -34.80 -7.98
CA LYS A 364 19.93 -34.52 -9.42
C LYS A 364 21.33 -34.30 -9.97
N LEU A 365 21.59 -34.81 -11.17
CA LEU A 365 22.80 -34.48 -11.91
C LEU A 365 22.62 -33.15 -12.65
N PRO A 366 23.70 -32.39 -12.90
CA PRO A 366 23.65 -31.21 -13.77
C PRO A 366 23.07 -31.49 -15.16
N GLU A 367 23.22 -32.72 -15.67
CA GLU A 367 22.70 -33.15 -16.98
C GLU A 367 21.17 -33.16 -17.03
N ASP A 368 20.50 -33.57 -15.93
CA ASP A 368 19.04 -33.59 -15.79
C ASP A 368 18.43 -32.18 -15.91
N ILE A 369 19.21 -31.16 -15.56
CA ILE A 369 18.82 -29.75 -15.50
C ILE A 369 19.18 -29.05 -16.80
N TYR A 370 20.42 -29.22 -17.26
CA TYR A 370 20.94 -28.50 -18.43
C TYR A 370 20.25 -28.92 -19.73
N LYS A 371 19.66 -30.13 -19.80
CA LYS A 371 19.07 -30.71 -21.02
C LYS A 371 19.98 -30.47 -22.22
N SER A 372 21.25 -30.88 -22.08
CA SER A 372 22.35 -30.51 -22.98
C SER A 372 22.05 -30.77 -24.47
N HIS A 373 21.17 -31.72 -24.78
CA HIS A 373 20.64 -31.99 -26.12
C HIS A 373 19.79 -30.85 -26.74
N LEU A 374 19.37 -29.84 -25.98
CA LEU A 374 18.67 -28.62 -26.44
C LEU A 374 19.62 -27.43 -26.67
N MET A 375 20.89 -27.55 -26.26
CA MET A 375 21.87 -26.48 -26.39
C MET A 375 22.70 -26.67 -27.67
N GLU A 376 22.46 -25.86 -28.70
CA GLU A 376 23.34 -25.82 -29.87
C GLU A 376 24.71 -25.24 -29.47
N VAL A 377 25.69 -26.12 -29.22
CA VAL A 377 27.06 -25.72 -28.88
C VAL A 377 27.75 -25.14 -30.11
N ARG A 378 27.70 -23.81 -30.25
CA ARG A 378 28.51 -23.06 -31.22
C ARG A 378 29.97 -23.04 -30.76
N ALA A 379 30.74 -24.08 -31.11
CA ALA A 379 32.18 -24.17 -30.81
C ALA A 379 32.92 -22.91 -31.33
N PRO A 380 33.72 -22.25 -30.47
CA PRO A 380 35.16 -22.52 -30.51
C PRO A 380 35.95 -22.28 -29.19
N SER A 381 36.71 -23.26 -28.70
CA SER A 381 38.17 -23.14 -28.38
C SER A 381 38.73 -24.34 -27.59
N GLY A 382 39.51 -25.21 -28.25
CA GLY A 382 40.46 -26.12 -27.59
C GLY A 382 39.90 -27.02 -26.47
N ALA A 383 39.49 -28.25 -26.82
CA ALA A 383 38.72 -29.19 -25.97
C ALA A 383 39.15 -29.33 -24.49
N ALA A 384 40.43 -29.20 -24.15
CA ALA A 384 40.91 -29.28 -22.76
C ALA A 384 40.55 -28.07 -21.89
N VAL A 385 40.39 -26.87 -22.47
CA VAL A 385 40.01 -25.65 -21.75
C VAL A 385 38.50 -25.61 -21.55
N ASP A 386 37.73 -25.96 -22.59
CA ASP A 386 36.28 -26.11 -22.52
C ASP A 386 35.87 -27.17 -21.49
N SER A 387 36.55 -28.33 -21.45
CA SER A 387 36.30 -29.37 -20.44
C SER A 387 36.53 -28.89 -19.00
N ALA A 388 37.62 -28.14 -18.74
CA ALA A 388 37.88 -27.63 -17.39
C ALA A 388 36.83 -26.61 -16.92
N ARG A 389 36.31 -25.77 -17.84
CA ARG A 389 35.21 -24.83 -17.56
C ARG A 389 33.87 -25.55 -17.37
N ALA A 390 33.59 -26.57 -18.18
CA ALA A 390 32.39 -27.39 -18.06
C ALA A 390 32.34 -28.13 -16.72
N ASN A 391 33.46 -28.73 -16.27
CA ASN A 391 33.55 -29.39 -14.96
C ASN A 391 33.26 -28.41 -13.80
N LEU A 392 33.76 -27.18 -13.88
CA LEU A 392 33.50 -26.14 -12.88
C LEU A 392 32.02 -25.69 -12.90
N ALA A 393 31.42 -25.52 -14.07
CA ALA A 393 30.00 -25.19 -14.19
C ALA A 393 29.10 -26.31 -13.62
N ALA A 394 29.39 -27.57 -13.96
CA ALA A 394 28.71 -28.74 -13.41
C ALA A 394 28.85 -28.83 -11.88
N THR A 395 30.02 -28.47 -11.35
CA THR A 395 30.28 -28.41 -9.90
C THR A 395 29.33 -27.41 -9.20
N PHE A 396 29.17 -26.19 -9.74
CA PHE A 396 28.25 -25.20 -9.17
C PHE A 396 26.78 -25.63 -9.29
N VAL A 397 26.35 -26.15 -10.44
CA VAL A 397 24.96 -26.59 -10.62
C VAL A 397 24.60 -27.74 -9.68
N ASN A 398 25.51 -28.69 -9.50
CA ASN A 398 25.36 -29.78 -8.55
C ASN A 398 25.27 -29.27 -7.09
N ALA A 399 26.07 -28.27 -6.74
CA ALA A 399 26.02 -27.63 -5.42
C ALA A 399 24.68 -26.93 -5.15
N PHE A 400 24.12 -26.22 -6.15
CA PHE A 400 22.89 -25.47 -6.00
C PHE A 400 21.62 -26.33 -6.07
N VAL A 401 21.61 -27.40 -6.87
CA VAL A 401 20.42 -28.28 -6.96
C VAL A 401 20.30 -29.23 -5.77
N ASN A 402 21.44 -29.69 -5.23
CA ASN A 402 21.48 -30.60 -4.08
C ASN A 402 21.82 -29.88 -2.76
N ALA A 403 21.58 -28.55 -2.69
CA ALA A 403 21.88 -27.75 -1.50
C ALA A 403 21.02 -28.16 -0.29
N GLY A 404 21.65 -28.50 0.83
CA GLY A 404 20.96 -28.95 2.05
C GLY A 404 20.34 -30.36 1.98
N PHE A 405 20.56 -31.11 0.90
CA PHE A 405 20.09 -32.50 0.77
C PHE A 405 21.05 -33.52 1.42
N GLY A 406 22.25 -33.09 1.85
CA GLY A 406 23.28 -33.92 2.47
C GLY A 406 24.03 -34.86 1.53
N GLN A 407 23.48 -35.16 0.35
CA GLN A 407 24.06 -36.07 -0.64
C GLN A 407 23.94 -35.57 -2.08
N ASP A 408 24.93 -35.92 -2.91
CA ASP A 408 24.96 -35.63 -4.34
C ASP A 408 25.61 -36.77 -5.15
N LYS A 409 25.50 -36.69 -6.49
CA LYS A 409 25.99 -37.73 -7.43
C LYS A 409 27.39 -37.44 -8.03
N LEU A 410 28.09 -36.40 -7.59
CA LEU A 410 29.44 -36.02 -8.06
C LEU A 410 30.51 -35.99 -6.95
N LEU A 411 30.18 -35.50 -5.74
CA LEU A 411 31.14 -35.22 -4.66
C LEU A 411 31.03 -36.23 -3.50
N THR A 412 29.83 -36.48 -2.96
CA THR A 412 29.60 -37.42 -1.83
C THR A 412 29.44 -38.88 -2.26
N SER A 413 29.29 -39.16 -3.55
CA SER A 413 29.13 -40.53 -4.08
C SER A 413 30.46 -41.30 -4.05
N SER A 414 30.78 -41.86 -2.89
CA SER A 414 32.05 -42.53 -2.56
C SER A 414 31.94 -44.04 -2.28
N GLU A 415 30.98 -44.74 -2.87
CA GLU A 415 30.99 -46.20 -2.95
C GLU A 415 30.94 -46.73 -4.39
N ALA A 416 31.76 -47.74 -4.66
CA ALA A 416 31.86 -48.37 -5.97
C ALA A 416 30.83 -49.50 -6.09
N ALA A 417 29.78 -49.29 -6.89
CA ALA A 417 28.88 -50.36 -7.31
C ALA A 417 29.54 -51.37 -8.27
N ASP A 418 30.69 -51.03 -8.85
CA ASP A 418 31.50 -51.92 -9.69
C ASP A 418 33.01 -51.65 -9.52
N GLY A 419 33.80 -52.71 -9.40
CA GLY A 419 35.19 -52.71 -8.94
C GLY A 419 36.24 -52.14 -9.91
N SER A 420 36.05 -50.92 -10.42
CA SER A 420 37.04 -50.23 -11.26
C SER A 420 37.97 -49.33 -10.42
N THR A 421 39.26 -49.69 -10.37
CA THR A 421 40.30 -48.98 -9.63
C THR A 421 40.79 -47.71 -10.35
N SER A 422 39.96 -46.65 -10.42
CA SER A 422 40.42 -45.27 -10.65
C SER A 422 39.32 -44.19 -10.57
N ASN A 423 38.40 -44.24 -9.61
CA ASN A 423 37.47 -43.13 -9.41
C ASN A 423 38.16 -41.94 -8.70
N VAL A 424 38.91 -41.16 -9.47
CA VAL A 424 39.50 -39.89 -9.03
C VAL A 424 38.36 -38.96 -8.59
N SER A 425 38.32 -38.61 -7.30
CA SER A 425 37.29 -37.72 -6.72
C SER A 425 37.08 -36.49 -7.61
N TRP A 426 35.82 -36.09 -7.80
CA TRP A 426 35.42 -35.00 -8.71
C TRP A 426 36.16 -33.69 -8.41
N ILE A 427 36.54 -33.45 -7.15
CA ILE A 427 37.40 -32.33 -6.73
C ILE A 427 38.70 -32.30 -7.54
N PHE A 428 39.36 -33.44 -7.76
CA PHE A 428 40.62 -33.53 -8.50
C PHE A 428 40.44 -33.51 -10.03
N LYS A 429 39.22 -33.63 -10.56
CA LYS A 429 38.90 -33.41 -11.99
C LYS A 429 38.85 -31.91 -12.34
N ASN A 430 38.77 -31.04 -11.34
CA ASN A 430 38.90 -29.58 -11.49
C ASN A 430 40.37 -29.13 -11.37
N LYS A 431 40.67 -27.92 -11.88
CA LYS A 431 42.02 -27.30 -11.82
C LYS A 431 42.00 -26.00 -11.00
N ASP A 432 43.12 -25.71 -10.35
CA ASP A 432 43.40 -24.46 -9.63
C ASP A 432 42.24 -24.03 -8.74
N HIS A 433 41.69 -22.82 -8.93
CA HIS A 433 40.52 -22.32 -8.19
C HIS A 433 39.29 -23.22 -8.28
N GLY A 434 39.13 -24.00 -9.35
CA GLY A 434 38.03 -24.96 -9.47
C GLY A 434 38.10 -26.10 -8.45
N LYS A 435 39.29 -26.46 -7.94
CA LYS A 435 39.42 -27.42 -6.83
C LYS A 435 38.89 -26.82 -5.52
N MET A 436 39.19 -25.54 -5.30
CA MET A 436 38.69 -24.78 -4.15
C MET A 436 37.17 -24.62 -4.21
N SER A 437 36.61 -24.29 -5.39
CA SER A 437 35.16 -24.26 -5.60
C SER A 437 34.50 -25.63 -5.40
N ALA A 438 35.13 -26.73 -5.85
CA ALA A 438 34.61 -28.09 -5.67
C ALA A 438 34.65 -28.57 -4.21
N ALA A 439 35.63 -28.12 -3.42
CA ALA A 439 35.62 -28.33 -1.98
C ALA A 439 34.55 -27.45 -1.29
N ALA A 440 34.42 -26.18 -1.67
CA ALA A 440 33.43 -25.27 -1.11
C ALA A 440 31.97 -25.71 -1.39
N SER A 441 31.69 -26.31 -2.55
CA SER A 441 30.36 -26.83 -2.88
C SER A 441 29.89 -27.95 -1.95
N LEU A 442 30.79 -28.69 -1.31
CA LEU A 442 30.42 -29.71 -0.32
C LEU A 442 29.69 -29.08 0.87
N GLY A 443 30.12 -27.90 1.32
CA GLY A 443 29.44 -27.14 2.38
C GLY A 443 28.07 -26.58 1.97
N SER A 444 27.78 -26.45 0.67
CA SER A 444 26.42 -26.14 0.19
C SER A 444 25.52 -27.38 0.19
N ILE A 445 26.07 -28.56 -0.11
CA ILE A 445 25.33 -29.83 -0.10
C ILE A 445 24.95 -30.21 1.34
N LEU A 446 25.89 -30.01 2.27
CA LEU A 446 25.74 -30.20 3.72
C LEU A 446 25.18 -28.94 4.43
N LEU A 447 24.42 -28.08 3.72
CA LEU A 447 23.91 -26.84 4.30
C LEU A 447 22.99 -27.11 5.51
N TRP A 448 23.29 -26.44 6.62
CA TRP A 448 22.66 -26.62 7.94
C TRP A 448 22.94 -27.96 8.63
N ASP A 449 23.75 -28.85 8.04
CA ASP A 449 24.26 -30.00 8.79
C ASP A 449 25.35 -29.53 9.79
N VAL A 450 25.29 -30.07 11.00
CA VAL A 450 26.24 -29.78 12.10
C VAL A 450 27.25 -30.92 12.25
N GLU A 451 26.93 -32.12 11.77
CA GLU A 451 27.77 -33.32 11.87
C GLU A 451 28.66 -33.47 10.62
N GLY A 452 28.10 -33.23 9.43
CA GLY A 452 28.81 -33.07 8.15
C GLY A 452 29.24 -34.34 7.42
#